data_AF-K1TP20-F1
#
_entry.id   AF-K1TP20-F1
#
_cell.length_a   1.000
_cell.length_b   1.000
_cell.length_c   1.000
_cell.angle_alpha   90.00
_cell.angle_beta   90.00
_cell.angle_gamma   90.00
#
_symmetry.space_group_name_H-M   'P 1'
#
loop_
_entity.id
_entity.type
_entity.pdbx_description
1 polymer ?
#
loop_
_entity_poly.entity_id
_entity_poly.type
_entity_poly.pdbx_seq_one_letter_code
_entity_poly.pdbx_strand_id
1 'polypeptide(L)'
;VGGGVVTGFQGKNIVLVEDADGFDIPMPINECVVIETDDYNIPTPAAKAAAKKKREEEQQLRTAATAARPSAMESQVSEPQSVRLEKPQISVYRQPEMKGGDILNVFLAFVPEDIKAVSTTPFETYLVNDSNYYMYYTYSSAEGKSWTARSHGLIEPNTKLLLEELRKVRVERP
;
A
#
# COMPACT_ATOMS: atom_id res chain seq x y z
N VAL A 1 -8.88 -7.28 -1.35
CA VAL A 1 -8.81 -6.04 -0.55
C VAL A 1 -10.18 -5.83 0.06
N GLY A 2 -10.31 -6.00 1.37
CA GLY A 2 -11.58 -5.74 2.05
C GLY A 2 -11.77 -4.23 2.11
N GLY A 3 -12.69 -3.71 1.30
CA GLY A 3 -13.12 -2.33 1.35
C GLY A 3 -14.55 -2.32 1.87
N GLY A 4 -14.85 -1.40 2.77
CA GLY A 4 -16.19 -1.31 3.34
C GLY A 4 -16.43 0.08 3.92
N VAL A 5 -17.70 0.37 4.17
CA VAL A 5 -18.10 1.65 4.76
C VAL A 5 -18.16 1.46 6.27
N VAL A 6 -17.56 2.38 7.02
CA VAL A 6 -17.68 2.38 8.48
C VAL A 6 -19.13 2.71 8.85
N THR A 7 -19.85 1.72 9.39
CA THR A 7 -21.25 1.87 9.81
C THR A 7 -21.38 2.28 11.27
N GLY A 8 -20.37 1.99 12.10
CA GLY A 8 -20.40 2.37 13.51
C GLY A 8 -19.13 2.03 14.27
N PHE A 9 -19.15 2.37 15.56
CA PHE A 9 -18.10 2.05 16.51
C PHE A 9 -18.69 1.25 17.66
N GLN A 10 -18.09 0.11 17.99
CA GLN A 10 -18.49 -0.71 19.13
C GLN A 10 -17.45 -0.52 20.26
N GLY A 11 -17.76 0.35 21.21
CA GLY A 11 -16.83 0.72 22.27
C GLY A 11 -15.71 1.64 21.76
N LYS A 12 -14.52 1.56 22.36
CA LYS A 12 -13.39 2.45 22.04
C LYS A 12 -12.46 1.92 20.94
N ASN A 13 -12.45 0.60 20.73
CA ASN A 13 -11.40 -0.06 19.95
C ASN A 13 -11.91 -0.85 18.74
N ILE A 14 -13.24 -0.97 18.55
CA ILE A 14 -13.84 -1.78 17.48
C ILE A 14 -14.64 -0.87 16.57
N VAL A 15 -14.41 -1.00 15.27
CA VAL A 15 -15.09 -0.32 14.16
C VAL A 15 -15.90 -1.37 13.42
N LEU A 16 -17.15 -1.07 13.11
CA LEU A 16 -18.02 -1.91 12.29
C LEU A 16 -17.86 -1.49 10.84
N VAL A 17 -17.43 -2.42 9.99
CA VAL A 17 -17.19 -2.20 8.56
C VAL A 17 -18.20 -3.04 7.78
N GLU A 18 -19.08 -2.38 7.03
CA GLU A 18 -20.04 -3.03 6.15
C GLU A 18 -19.38 -3.40 4.83
N ASP A 19 -19.39 -4.70 4.49
CA ASP A 19 -18.89 -5.22 3.21
C ASP A 19 -19.96 -5.14 2.11
N ALA A 20 -19.61 -5.47 0.86
CA ALA A 20 -20.51 -5.44 -0.31
C ALA A 20 -21.77 -6.32 -0.18
N ASP A 21 -21.76 -7.28 0.75
CA ASP A 21 -22.87 -8.17 1.08
C ASP A 21 -23.79 -7.63 2.19
N GLY A 22 -23.53 -6.43 2.74
CA GLY A 22 -24.38 -5.77 3.75
C GLY A 22 -24.23 -6.32 5.18
N PHE A 23 -23.12 -7.03 5.44
CA PHE A 23 -22.82 -7.59 6.76
C PHE A 23 -21.83 -6.69 7.51
N ASP A 24 -22.11 -6.41 8.79
CA ASP A 24 -21.22 -5.63 9.66
C ASP A 24 -20.11 -6.52 10.23
N ILE A 25 -18.89 -6.33 9.74
CA ILE A 25 -17.71 -7.05 10.23
C ILE A 25 -17.00 -6.19 11.28
N PRO A 26 -16.86 -6.65 12.54
CA PRO A 26 -16.12 -5.92 13.56
C PRO A 26 -14.61 -6.00 13.27
N MET A 27 -14.00 -4.84 13.06
CA MET A 27 -12.56 -4.68 12.85
C MET A 27 -11.94 -3.81 13.96
N PRO A 28 -10.72 -4.12 14.45
CA PRO A 28 -10.04 -3.27 15.40
C PRO A 28 -9.64 -1.94 14.75
N ILE A 29 -9.79 -0.83 15.49
CA ILE A 29 -9.51 0.52 14.99
C ILE A 29 -8.06 0.69 14.51
N ASN A 30 -7.11 -0.05 15.10
CA ASN A 30 -5.70 -0.01 14.72
C ASN A 30 -5.43 -0.61 13.33
N GLU A 31 -6.38 -1.36 12.77
CA GLU A 31 -6.31 -1.94 11.43
C GLU A 31 -7.15 -1.15 10.41
N CYS A 32 -7.79 -0.06 10.85
CA CYS A 32 -8.59 0.82 9.98
C CYS A 32 -7.74 2.00 9.50
N VAL A 33 -7.68 2.22 8.19
CA VAL A 33 -7.06 3.41 7.58
C VAL A 33 -8.15 4.25 6.94
N VAL A 34 -8.31 5.50 7.39
CA VAL A 34 -9.25 6.45 6.79
C VAL A 34 -8.68 6.88 5.44
N ILE A 35 -9.38 6.52 4.37
CA ILE A 35 -9.09 7.03 3.03
C ILE A 35 -9.92 8.31 2.88
N GLU A 36 -9.25 9.46 2.82
CA GLU A 36 -9.92 10.73 2.50
C GLU A 36 -10.57 10.60 1.12
N THR A 37 -11.86 10.88 1.06
CA THR A 37 -12.65 10.77 -0.17
C THR A 37 -12.41 12.01 -1.01
N ASP A 38 -11.28 12.05 -1.69
CA ASP A 38 -11.16 12.87 -2.89
C ASP A 38 -12.16 12.34 -3.94
N ASP A 39 -12.66 13.23 -4.79
CA ASP A 39 -13.73 13.06 -5.79
C ASP A 39 -13.56 11.89 -6.79
N TYR A 40 -12.52 11.08 -6.66
CA TYR A 40 -12.28 9.87 -7.44
C TYR A 40 -13.06 8.63 -6.97
N ASN A 41 -13.68 8.65 -5.79
CA ASN A 41 -14.47 7.54 -5.26
C ASN A 41 -15.96 7.88 -5.06
N ILE A 42 -16.51 8.83 -5.84
CA ILE A 42 -17.93 9.15 -5.80
C ILE A 42 -18.71 7.97 -6.41
N PRO A 43 -19.48 7.19 -5.64
CA PRO A 43 -20.35 6.19 -6.23
C PRO A 43 -21.34 6.92 -7.14
N THR A 44 -21.42 6.46 -8.39
CA THR A 44 -22.31 7.01 -9.41
C THR A 44 -23.73 7.12 -8.84
N PRO A 45 -24.55 8.09 -9.29
CA PRO A 45 -25.93 8.27 -8.81
C PRO A 45 -26.77 6.98 -8.84
N ALA A 46 -26.45 6.06 -9.76
CA ALA A 46 -27.05 4.73 -9.86
C ALA A 46 -26.72 3.81 -8.66
N ALA A 47 -25.49 3.84 -8.14
CA ALA A 47 -25.08 3.06 -6.97
C ALA A 47 -25.72 3.60 -5.68
N LYS A 48 -25.87 4.93 -5.55
CA LYS A 48 -26.61 5.54 -4.43
C LYS A 48 -28.11 5.20 -4.47
N ALA A 49 -28.72 5.14 -5.65
CA ALA A 49 -30.11 4.73 -5.82
C ALA A 49 -30.34 3.25 -5.50
N ALA A 50 -29.41 2.37 -5.88
CA ALA A 50 -29.46 0.95 -5.56
C ALA A 50 -29.28 0.67 -4.06
N ALA A 51 -28.37 1.38 -3.40
CA ALA A 51 -28.15 1.28 -1.96
C ALA A 51 -29.38 1.76 -1.15
N LYS A 52 -30.02 2.85 -1.58
CA LYS A 52 -31.25 3.34 -0.94
C LYS A 52 -32.41 2.34 -1.08
N LYS A 53 -32.53 1.70 -2.24
CA LYS A 53 -33.58 0.69 -2.50
C LYS A 53 -33.36 -0.59 -1.68
N LYS A 54 -32.11 -1.05 -1.53
CA LYS A 54 -31.76 -2.19 -0.64
C LYS A 54 -32.05 -1.88 0.84
N ARG A 55 -31.74 -0.65 1.28
CA ARG A 55 -32.01 -0.21 2.67
C ARG A 55 -33.50 -0.16 3.00
N GLU A 56 -34.34 0.23 2.02
CA GLU A 56 -35.81 0.26 2.16
C GLU A 56 -36.42 -1.17 2.18
N GLU A 57 -35.83 -2.14 1.47
CA GLU A 57 -36.25 -3.55 1.51
C GLU A 57 -35.86 -4.24 2.83
N GLU A 58 -34.65 -4.04 3.33
CA GLU A 58 -34.21 -4.65 4.62
C GLU A 58 -34.96 -4.08 5.83
N GLN A 59 -35.37 -2.81 5.78
CA GLN A 59 -36.12 -2.16 6.86
C GLN A 59 -37.58 -2.65 6.91
N GLN A 60 -38.13 -3.15 5.80
CA GLN A 60 -39.46 -3.79 5.75
C GLN A 60 -39.43 -5.26 6.23
N LEU A 61 -38.33 -6.00 6.04
CA LEU A 61 -38.22 -7.37 6.58
C LEU A 61 -38.05 -7.41 8.10
N ARG A 62 -37.44 -6.40 8.72
CA ARG A 62 -37.24 -6.34 10.18
C ARG A 62 -38.51 -6.04 10.98
N THR A 63 -39.58 -5.54 10.36
CA THR A 63 -40.85 -5.25 11.06
C THR A 63 -41.79 -6.46 11.17
N ALA A 64 -41.46 -7.60 10.54
CA ALA A 64 -42.31 -8.80 10.54
C ALA A 64 -41.90 -9.90 11.55
N ALA A 65 -40.75 -9.78 12.20
CA ALA A 65 -40.22 -10.84 13.09
C ALA A 65 -40.12 -10.38 14.56
N THR A 66 -41.26 -10.03 15.16
CA THR A 66 -41.40 -9.93 16.62
C THR A 66 -42.50 -10.86 17.12
N ALA A 67 -42.20 -12.15 17.24
CA ALA A 67 -42.90 -13.05 18.17
C ALA A 67 -42.09 -14.33 18.41
N ALA A 68 -42.02 -14.73 19.69
CA ALA A 68 -41.67 -16.05 20.22
C ALA A 68 -40.18 -16.40 20.49
N ARG A 69 -39.77 -16.16 21.75
CA ARG A 69 -39.02 -17.11 22.59
C ARG A 69 -39.97 -18.26 23.02
N PRO A 70 -39.54 -19.49 23.44
CA PRO A 70 -38.47 -19.73 24.43
C PRO A 70 -37.60 -21.03 24.33
N SER A 71 -36.49 -21.00 25.09
CA SER A 71 -35.82 -22.04 25.93
C SER A 71 -35.72 -23.51 25.50
N ALA A 72 -34.49 -24.08 25.45
CA ALA A 72 -34.10 -25.32 26.16
C ALA A 72 -32.64 -25.80 25.85
N MET A 73 -31.92 -26.06 26.95
CA MET A 73 -31.01 -27.19 27.24
C MET A 73 -29.72 -27.47 26.44
N GLU A 74 -28.66 -27.63 27.24
CA GLU A 74 -27.32 -28.16 26.96
C GLU A 74 -27.28 -29.44 26.13
N SER A 75 -26.24 -29.56 25.29
CA SER A 75 -25.56 -30.83 25.03
C SER A 75 -24.13 -30.57 24.54
N GLN A 76 -23.17 -30.98 25.37
CA GLN A 76 -21.75 -31.04 25.06
C GLN A 76 -21.49 -32.18 24.06
N VAL A 77 -20.85 -31.87 22.93
CA VAL A 77 -20.15 -32.87 22.12
C VAL A 77 -18.82 -32.28 21.67
N SER A 78 -17.77 -32.95 22.08
CA SER A 78 -16.37 -32.71 21.75
C SER A 78 -16.08 -33.09 20.30
N GLU A 79 -15.50 -32.18 19.52
CA GLU A 79 -14.80 -32.49 18.27
C GLU A 79 -13.37 -31.93 18.31
N PRO A 80 -12.38 -32.65 17.76
CA PRO A 80 -10.98 -32.27 17.86
C PRO A 80 -10.70 -31.05 17.00
N GLN A 81 -10.16 -29.98 17.62
CA GLN A 81 -9.68 -28.79 16.91
C GLN A 81 -8.61 -29.20 15.90
N SER A 82 -9.00 -29.27 14.63
CA SER A 82 -8.05 -29.18 13.53
C SER A 82 -7.34 -27.84 13.65
N VAL A 83 -6.03 -27.87 13.88
CA VAL A 83 -5.19 -26.68 13.88
C VAL A 83 -5.17 -26.16 12.45
N ARG A 84 -6.08 -25.23 12.14
CA ARG A 84 -6.10 -24.50 10.88
C ARG A 84 -4.83 -23.66 10.86
N LEU A 85 -3.81 -24.14 10.14
CA LEU A 85 -2.64 -23.34 9.79
C LEU A 85 -3.14 -22.06 9.11
N GLU A 86 -3.15 -20.96 9.84
CA GLU A 86 -3.35 -19.63 9.28
C GLU A 86 -2.25 -19.42 8.25
N LYS A 87 -2.63 -19.36 6.97
CA LYS A 87 -1.72 -18.93 5.92
C LYS A 87 -1.14 -17.59 6.38
N PRO A 88 0.19 -17.39 6.37
CA PRO A 88 0.77 -16.13 6.76
C PRO A 88 0.13 -15.04 5.90
N GLN A 89 -0.69 -14.19 6.53
CA GLN A 89 -1.23 -13.01 5.89
C GLN A 89 -0.08 -12.02 5.78
N ILE A 90 0.64 -12.10 4.67
CA ILE A 90 1.58 -11.06 4.29
C ILE A 90 0.71 -9.85 3.92
N SER A 91 0.51 -8.93 4.87
CA SER A 91 -0.04 -7.61 4.60
C SER A 91 1.02 -6.82 3.82
N VAL A 92 1.11 -7.08 2.51
CA VAL A 92 1.92 -6.26 1.61
C VAL A 92 1.24 -4.90 1.52
N TYR A 93 1.62 -3.97 2.41
CA TYR A 93 1.32 -2.56 2.25
C TYR A 93 2.06 -2.08 1.00
N ARG A 94 1.36 -2.02 -0.14
CA ARG A 94 1.88 -1.41 -1.36
C ARG A 94 1.72 0.10 -1.22
N GLN A 95 2.82 0.84 -1.34
CA GLN A 95 2.74 2.30 -1.44
C GLN A 95 1.81 2.70 -2.59
N PRO A 96 0.87 3.63 -2.39
CA PRO A 96 -0.01 4.10 -3.46
C PRO A 96 0.81 4.63 -4.64
N GLU A 97 0.41 4.22 -5.84
CA GLU A 97 1.03 4.67 -7.09
C GLU A 97 0.79 6.18 -7.29
N MET A 98 1.81 6.91 -7.73
CA MET A 98 1.71 8.36 -7.98
C MET A 98 1.02 8.60 -9.33
N LYS A 99 0.15 9.62 -9.39
CA LYS A 99 -0.50 10.04 -10.64
C LYS A 99 0.56 10.48 -11.66
N GLY A 100 0.53 9.86 -12.85
CA GLY A 100 1.51 10.14 -13.91
C GLY A 100 2.81 9.34 -13.80
N GLY A 101 2.98 8.53 -12.73
CA GLY A 101 4.13 7.63 -12.56
C GLY A 101 4.10 6.36 -13.44
N ASP A 102 3.09 6.22 -14.31
CA ASP A 102 3.01 5.14 -15.30
C ASP A 102 3.99 5.33 -16.46
N ILE A 103 4.61 6.51 -16.54
CA ILE A 103 5.70 6.78 -17.47
C ILE A 103 7.01 6.45 -16.75
N LEU A 104 7.85 5.62 -17.37
CA LEU A 104 9.15 5.25 -16.84
C LEU A 104 10.12 6.44 -16.87
N ASN A 105 10.23 7.17 -15.76
CA ASN A 105 11.20 8.24 -15.59
C ASN A 105 12.29 7.83 -14.61
N VAL A 106 13.54 7.83 -15.09
CA VAL A 106 14.71 7.41 -14.31
C VAL A 106 15.85 8.36 -14.59
N PHE A 107 16.51 8.83 -13.53
CA PHE A 107 17.60 9.78 -13.63
C PHE A 107 18.83 9.29 -12.87
N LEU A 108 20.00 9.56 -13.44
CA LEU A 108 21.28 9.46 -12.75
C LEU A 108 21.72 10.87 -12.37
N ALA A 109 21.71 11.17 -11.08
CA ALA A 109 22.02 12.50 -10.55
C ALA A 109 23.41 12.53 -9.91
N PHE A 110 24.19 13.56 -10.21
CA PHE A 110 25.49 13.83 -9.59
C PHE A 110 25.35 15.09 -8.73
N VAL A 111 25.46 14.92 -7.42
CA VAL A 111 25.23 15.99 -6.44
C VAL A 111 26.55 16.29 -5.72
N PRO A 112 27.09 17.51 -5.81
CA PRO A 112 28.25 17.88 -5.00
C PRO A 112 27.86 17.93 -3.52
N GLU A 113 28.73 17.43 -2.65
CA GLU A 113 28.51 17.51 -1.19
C GLU A 113 28.50 18.99 -0.73
N ASP A 114 29.40 19.81 -1.27
CA ASP A 114 29.42 21.27 -1.05
C ASP A 114 29.23 22.07 -2.34
N ILE A 115 28.06 22.70 -2.47
CA ILE A 115 27.68 23.58 -3.60
C ILE A 115 28.61 24.79 -3.74
N LYS A 116 29.28 25.23 -2.67
CA LYS A 116 30.21 26.37 -2.73
C LYS A 116 31.60 25.94 -3.20
N ALA A 117 31.94 24.67 -3.04
CA ALA A 117 33.26 24.10 -3.35
C ALA A 117 33.18 23.02 -4.42
N VAL A 118 32.31 23.18 -5.43
CA VAL A 118 32.06 22.23 -6.53
C VAL A 118 33.35 21.76 -7.22
N SER A 119 34.39 22.59 -7.24
CA SER A 119 35.67 22.25 -7.86
C SER A 119 36.51 21.23 -7.07
N THR A 120 36.28 21.04 -5.77
CA THR A 120 37.13 20.20 -4.90
C THR A 120 36.38 19.18 -4.07
N THR A 121 35.09 19.41 -3.86
CA THR A 121 34.20 18.51 -3.09
C THR A 121 34.01 17.16 -3.80
N PRO A 122 33.82 16.06 -3.04
CA PRO A 122 33.32 14.82 -3.61
C PRO A 122 31.89 14.97 -4.14
N PHE A 123 31.49 14.05 -5.00
CA PHE A 123 30.16 13.99 -5.59
C PHE A 123 29.46 12.72 -5.14
N GLU A 124 28.20 12.84 -4.77
CA GLU A 124 27.33 11.71 -4.56
C GLU A 124 26.56 11.42 -5.86
N THR A 125 26.52 10.15 -6.24
CA THR A 125 25.77 9.69 -7.40
C THR A 125 24.50 8.99 -6.94
N TYR A 126 23.34 9.46 -7.37
CA TYR A 126 22.04 8.90 -7.02
C TYR A 126 21.33 8.33 -8.25
N LEU A 127 20.72 7.17 -8.09
CA LEU A 127 19.68 6.68 -9.00
C LEU A 127 18.33 7.16 -8.50
N VAL A 128 17.62 7.94 -9.29
CA VAL A 128 16.27 8.44 -8.95
C VAL A 128 15.27 7.71 -9.83
N ASN A 129 14.37 6.96 -9.20
CA ASN A 129 13.23 6.32 -9.85
C ASN A 129 11.99 7.18 -9.60
N ASP A 130 11.59 7.97 -10.60
CA ASP A 130 10.38 8.78 -10.59
C ASP A 130 9.26 8.07 -11.36
N SER A 131 9.07 6.78 -11.07
CA SER A 131 8.04 5.95 -11.68
C SER A 131 7.42 4.98 -10.68
N ASN A 132 6.24 4.46 -11.03
CA ASN A 132 5.48 3.48 -10.25
C ASN A 132 6.03 2.05 -10.34
N TYR A 133 7.14 1.84 -11.05
CA TYR A 133 7.69 0.52 -11.32
C TYR A 133 8.86 0.17 -10.41
N TYR A 134 8.93 -1.10 -10.02
CA TYR A 134 10.16 -1.70 -9.54
C TYR A 134 11.11 -1.90 -10.71
N MET A 135 12.38 -1.55 -10.53
CA MET A 135 13.39 -1.73 -11.57
C MET A 135 14.61 -2.46 -11.03
N TYR A 136 15.13 -3.40 -11.80
CA TYR A 136 16.45 -3.93 -11.57
C TYR A 136 17.46 -3.09 -12.34
N TYR A 137 18.49 -2.59 -11.66
CA TYR A 137 19.50 -1.72 -12.26
C TYR A 137 20.89 -2.36 -12.19
N THR A 138 21.76 -1.91 -13.10
CA THR A 138 23.19 -2.18 -13.06
C THR A 138 23.91 -0.89 -13.39
N TYR A 139 24.74 -0.43 -12.47
CA TYR A 139 25.59 0.74 -12.59
C TYR A 139 27.04 0.29 -12.78
N SER A 140 27.68 0.75 -13.85
CA SER A 140 29.01 0.34 -14.25
C SER A 140 29.84 1.51 -14.76
N SER A 141 31.16 1.43 -14.57
CA SER A 141 32.13 2.40 -15.07
C SER A 141 32.92 1.78 -16.23
N ALA A 142 33.05 2.51 -17.34
CA ALA A 142 33.92 2.12 -18.44
C ALA A 142 35.39 2.47 -18.15
N GLU A 143 36.28 1.51 -18.35
CA GLU A 143 37.73 1.69 -18.27
C GLU A 143 38.37 1.09 -19.54
N GLY A 144 38.75 1.97 -20.47
CA GLY A 144 39.25 1.57 -21.78
C GLY A 144 38.20 0.80 -22.60
N LYS A 145 38.41 -0.51 -22.78
CA LYS A 145 37.49 -1.42 -23.51
C LYS A 145 36.68 -2.34 -22.59
N SER A 146 36.83 -2.18 -21.27
CA SER A 146 36.20 -3.03 -20.27
C SER A 146 35.17 -2.23 -19.47
N TRP A 147 34.16 -2.91 -18.95
CA TRP A 147 33.17 -2.35 -18.04
C TRP A 147 33.29 -3.02 -16.68
N THR A 148 33.38 -2.23 -15.63
CA THR A 148 33.42 -2.72 -14.25
C THR A 148 32.08 -2.39 -13.60
N ALA A 149 31.33 -3.41 -13.17
CA ALA A 149 30.10 -3.20 -12.42
C ALA A 149 30.43 -2.62 -11.03
N ARG A 150 29.82 -1.49 -10.70
CA ARG A 150 30.01 -0.75 -9.44
C ARG A 150 28.89 -1.04 -8.44
N SER A 151 27.65 -1.09 -8.93
CA SER A 151 26.48 -1.42 -8.13
C SER A 151 25.40 -2.07 -8.98
N HIS A 152 24.56 -2.89 -8.38
CA HIS A 152 23.38 -3.46 -9.01
C HIS A 152 22.37 -3.83 -7.94
N GLY A 153 21.09 -3.88 -8.30
CA GLY A 153 20.05 -4.25 -7.36
C GLY A 153 18.67 -3.86 -7.83
N LEU A 154 17.72 -3.93 -6.92
CA LEU A 154 16.34 -3.51 -7.14
C LEU A 154 16.17 -2.09 -6.56
N ILE A 155 15.53 -1.20 -7.30
CA ILE A 155 15.05 0.09 -6.81
C ILE A 155 13.52 0.09 -6.78
N GLU A 156 12.97 0.59 -5.68
CA GLU A 156 11.54 0.65 -5.45
C GLU A 156 10.90 1.83 -6.20
N PRO A 157 9.59 1.76 -6.51
CA PRO A 157 8.85 2.85 -7.11
C PRO A 157 9.04 4.16 -6.34
N ASN A 158 9.15 5.28 -7.05
CA ASN A 158 9.12 6.61 -6.44
C ASN A 158 10.19 6.83 -5.34
N THR A 159 11.35 6.18 -5.48
CA THR A 159 12.48 6.28 -4.53
C THR A 159 13.75 6.78 -5.19
N LYS A 160 14.72 7.14 -4.36
CA LYS A 160 16.10 7.38 -4.79
C LYS A 160 17.06 6.48 -4.01
N LEU A 161 18.14 6.07 -4.67
CA LEU A 161 19.18 5.22 -4.10
C LEU A 161 20.54 5.88 -4.30
N LEU A 162 21.32 6.02 -3.23
CA LEU A 162 22.73 6.41 -3.33
C LEU A 162 23.51 5.25 -3.95
N LEU A 163 24.17 5.50 -5.07
CA LEU A 163 24.96 4.52 -5.79
C LEU A 163 26.43 4.54 -5.37
N GLU A 164 27.03 5.73 -5.31
CA GLU A 164 28.47 5.88 -5.09
C GLU A 164 28.82 7.30 -4.61
N GLU A 165 29.81 7.41 -3.73
CA GLU A 165 30.49 8.66 -3.41
C GLU A 165 31.78 8.76 -4.24
N LEU A 166 31.74 9.58 -5.28
CA LEU A 166 32.84 9.87 -6.17
C LEU A 166 33.75 10.92 -5.55
N ARG A 167 34.89 10.49 -5.04
CA ARG A 167 35.97 11.41 -4.70
C ARG A 167 36.65 11.89 -5.97
N LYS A 168 37.02 13.16 -5.99
CA LYS A 168 37.82 13.72 -7.07
C LYS A 168 39.24 13.15 -7.01
N VAL A 169 39.44 11.96 -7.57
CA VAL A 169 40.78 11.46 -7.84
C VAL A 169 41.32 12.26 -9.01
N ARG A 170 42.50 12.87 -8.82
CA ARG A 170 43.21 13.62 -9.83
C ARG A 170 43.30 12.77 -11.10
N VAL A 171 42.50 13.10 -12.11
CA VAL A 171 42.62 12.51 -13.44
C VAL A 171 43.93 13.06 -13.99
N GLU A 172 45.04 12.35 -13.77
CA GLU A 172 46.21 12.52 -14.62
C GLU A 172 45.79 12.03 -16.01
N ARG A 173 45.48 13.01 -16.88
CA ARG A 173 45.34 12.71 -18.30
C ARG A 173 46.71 12.21 -18.79
N PRO A 174 46.76 11.13 -19.58
CA PRO A 174 47.98 10.75 -20.29
C PRO A 174 48.43 11.85 -21.25
#